data_AF-A0A959F1K7-F1
#
_entry.id   AF-A0A959F1K7-F1
#
_cell.length_a   1.000
_cell.length_b   1.000
_cell.length_c   1.000
_cell.angle_alpha   90.00
_cell.angle_beta   90.00
_cell.angle_gamma   90.00
#
_symmetry.space_group_name_H-M   'P 1'
#
loop_
_entity.id
_entity.type
_entity.pdbx_description
1 polymer ?
#
loop_
_entity_poly.entity_id
_entity_poly.type
_entity_poly.pdbx_seq_one_letter_code
_entity_poly.pdbx_strand_id
1 'polypeptide(L)'
;GLIYNNNIMIVGGILVGASGTILTVLMCEAMNRSLLNVLIGGFGGGASGSSSRGAAGEQVAKEVSYSDAAIQLFYSRAVMFVPGYGLAVAQAQKVCKEVDDILEANGVQVSYAIHPVAG
;
A
#
# COMPACT_ATOMS: atom_id res chain seq x y z
N GLY A 1 -18.45 -29.75 0.62
CA GLY A 1 -17.57 -30.92 0.44
C GLY A 1 -18.01 -32.09 1.29
N LEU A 2 -17.78 -32.02 2.60
CA LEU A 2 -18.00 -33.12 3.55
C LEU A 2 -19.46 -33.62 3.60
N ILE A 3 -20.45 -32.72 3.63
CA ILE A 3 -21.89 -33.09 3.67
C ILE A 3 -22.34 -33.85 2.41
N TYR A 4 -21.75 -33.55 1.26
CA TYR A 4 -22.09 -34.15 -0.04
C TYR A 4 -21.13 -35.27 -0.47
N ASN A 5 -20.18 -35.63 0.41
CA ASN A 5 -19.10 -36.58 0.13
C ASN A 5 -18.40 -36.36 -1.23
N ASN A 6 -18.24 -35.09 -1.61
CA ASN A 6 -17.69 -34.70 -2.90
C ASN A 6 -16.24 -34.22 -2.73
N ASN A 7 -15.30 -35.02 -3.24
CA ASN A 7 -13.86 -34.78 -3.13
C ASN A 7 -13.41 -33.45 -3.75
N ILE A 8 -14.01 -33.03 -4.87
CA ILE A 8 -13.64 -31.78 -5.55
C ILE A 8 -13.95 -30.58 -4.66
N MET A 9 -15.12 -30.57 -4.02
CA MET A 9 -15.49 -29.50 -3.09
C MET A 9 -14.68 -29.52 -1.80
N ILE A 10 -14.21 -30.69 -1.34
CA ILE A 10 -13.34 -30.80 -0.17
C ILE A 10 -11.99 -30.18 -0.48
N VAL A 11 -11.37 -30.57 -1.60
CA VAL A 11 -10.08 -30.04 -2.03
C VAL A 11 -10.15 -28.52 -2.29
N GLY A 12 -11.19 -28.05 -2.99
CA GLY A 12 -11.39 -26.63 -3.23
C GLY A 12 -11.55 -25.81 -1.94
N GLY A 13 -12.33 -26.32 -0.98
CA GLY A 13 -12.51 -25.64 0.32
C GLY A 13 -11.23 -25.51 1.13
N ILE A 14 -10.42 -26.58 1.18
CA ILE A 14 -9.15 -26.58 1.90
C ILE A 14 -8.15 -25.63 1.23
N LEU A 15 -8.05 -25.63 -0.10
CA LEU A 15 -7.14 -24.76 -0.85
C LEU A 15 -7.46 -23.28 -0.62
N VAL A 16 -8.73 -22.90 -0.70
CA VAL A 16 -9.17 -21.52 -0.46
C VAL A 16 -8.94 -21.12 1.00
N GLY A 17 -9.25 -22.00 1.96
CA GLY A 17 -9.04 -21.73 3.37
C GLY A 17 -7.56 -21.54 3.74
N ALA A 18 -6.68 -22.41 3.24
CA ALA A 18 -5.24 -22.27 3.45
C ALA A 18 -4.69 -20.99 2.82
N SER A 19 -5.09 -20.68 1.58
CA SER A 19 -4.63 -19.47 0.89
C SER A 19 -5.10 -18.20 1.59
N GLY A 20 -6.36 -18.15 2.02
CA GLY A 20 -6.94 -17.01 2.72
C GLY A 20 -6.31 -16.76 4.09
N THR A 21 -6.02 -17.82 4.85
CA THR A 21 -5.35 -17.70 6.15
C THR A 21 -3.92 -17.19 6.02
N ILE A 22 -3.14 -17.71 5.06
CA ILE A 22 -1.79 -17.23 4.77
C ILE A 22 -1.81 -15.74 4.37
N LEU A 23 -2.73 -15.36 3.47
CA LEU A 23 -2.85 -13.96 3.03
C LEU A 23 -3.19 -13.03 4.21
N THR A 24 -4.10 -13.45 5.09
CA THR A 24 -4.50 -12.65 6.26
C THR A 24 -3.32 -12.42 7.21
N VAL A 25 -2.49 -13.45 7.43
CA VAL A 25 -1.29 -13.32 8.28
C VAL A 25 -0.28 -12.34 7.66
N LEU A 26 -0.02 -12.44 6.35
CA LEU A 26 0.89 -11.52 5.65
C LEU A 26 0.39 -10.06 5.70
N MET A 27 -0.92 -9.84 5.55
CA MET A 27 -1.50 -8.50 5.69
C MET A 27 -1.34 -7.94 7.12
N CYS A 28 -1.57 -8.77 8.14
CA CYS A 28 -1.39 -8.40 9.55
C CYS A 28 0.07 -8.04 9.86
N GLU A 29 1.02 -8.85 9.37
CA GLU A 29 2.46 -8.63 9.52
C GLU A 29 2.90 -7.32 8.83
N ALA A 30 2.41 -7.06 7.61
CA ALA A 30 2.69 -5.82 6.90
C ALA A 30 2.13 -4.56 7.60
N MET A 31 1.07 -4.71 8.42
CA MET A 31 0.54 -3.63 9.27
C MET A 31 1.24 -3.54 10.63
N ASN A 32 2.18 -4.44 10.93
CA ASN A 32 2.78 -4.62 12.25
C ASN A 32 1.73 -4.79 13.36
N ARG A 33 0.65 -5.54 13.08
CA ARG A 33 -0.45 -5.83 14.02
C ARG A 33 -0.70 -7.33 14.07
N SER A 34 -0.98 -7.88 15.25
CA SER A 34 -1.36 -9.30 15.36
C SER A 34 -2.79 -9.54 14.87
N LEU A 35 -3.05 -10.75 14.37
CA LEU A 35 -4.36 -11.17 13.87
C LEU A 35 -5.45 -11.09 14.95
N LEU A 36 -5.12 -11.42 16.20
CA LEU A 36 -6.02 -11.25 17.34
C LEU A 36 -6.38 -9.78 17.58
N ASN A 37 -5.42 -8.85 17.46
CA ASN A 37 -5.67 -7.42 17.65
C ASN A 37 -6.54 -6.81 16.53
N VAL A 38 -6.50 -7.39 15.33
CA VAL A 38 -7.36 -6.98 14.22
C VAL A 38 -8.78 -7.53 14.40
N LEU A 39 -8.93 -8.80 14.79
CA LEU A 39 -10.24 -9.45 14.95
C LEU A 39 -11.03 -9.01 16.18
N ILE A 40 -10.36 -8.79 17.32
CA ILE A 40 -11.02 -8.43 18.57
C ILE A 40 -11.47 -6.95 18.55
N GLY A 41 -10.98 -6.17 17.58
CA GLY A 41 -11.18 -4.73 17.54
C GLY A 41 -10.37 -4.07 18.67
N GLY A 42 -9.71 -2.96 18.36
CA GLY A 42 -8.88 -2.23 19.32
C GLY A 42 -9.68 -1.55 20.44
N PHE A 43 -10.38 -2.32 21.28
CA PHE A 43 -10.87 -1.86 22.57
C PHE A 43 -9.67 -1.84 23.54
N GLY A 44 -8.83 -0.82 23.37
CA GLY A 44 -7.62 -0.61 24.16
C GLY A 44 -6.36 -0.66 23.29
N GLY A 45 -5.79 0.51 23.02
CA GLY A 45 -4.54 0.67 22.30
C GLY A 45 -3.39 -0.11 22.93
N GLY A 46 -3.05 -1.25 22.33
CA GLY A 46 -1.79 -1.96 22.54
C GLY A 46 -0.66 -1.31 21.76
N ALA A 47 -0.48 -0.01 21.93
CA ALA A 47 0.73 0.73 21.58
C ALA A 47 1.11 1.57 22.80
N SER A 48 1.41 0.91 23.92
CA SER A 48 2.31 1.47 24.91
C SER A 48 3.76 1.27 24.44
N GLY A 49 4.02 1.69 23.20
CA GLY A 49 5.35 2.09 22.78
C GLY A 49 5.39 3.56 23.08
N SER A 50 6.25 3.96 24.02
CA SER A 50 6.54 5.35 24.32
C SER A 50 6.51 6.16 23.03
N SER A 51 5.61 7.12 22.94
CA SER A 51 5.82 8.24 22.04
C SER A 51 7.18 8.81 22.44
N SER A 52 8.24 8.42 21.71
CA SER A 52 9.35 9.33 21.53
C SER A 52 8.66 10.61 21.16
N ARG A 53 8.74 11.63 22.04
CA ARG A 53 8.23 12.97 21.77
C ARG A 53 8.67 13.30 20.35
N GLY A 54 7.77 13.09 19.39
CA GLY A 54 7.96 13.55 18.03
C GLY A 54 8.25 15.02 18.23
N ALA A 55 9.42 15.44 17.75
CA ALA A 55 9.96 16.77 18.00
C ALA A 55 8.79 17.76 17.99
N ALA A 56 8.54 18.39 19.15
CA ALA A 56 7.52 19.43 19.31
C ALA A 56 7.99 20.71 18.59
N GLY A 57 8.40 20.55 17.33
CA GLY A 57 8.71 21.59 16.39
C GLY A 57 7.55 21.70 15.42
N GLU A 58 7.12 22.92 15.20
CA GLU A 58 6.12 23.29 14.21
C GLU A 58 6.55 22.73 12.83
N GLN A 59 5.84 21.71 12.36
CA GLN A 59 6.10 21.13 11.05
C GLN A 59 5.52 22.08 10.00
N VAL A 60 6.37 22.95 9.46
CA VAL A 60 5.99 23.84 8.37
C VAL A 60 5.87 23.02 7.09
N ALA A 61 4.66 22.92 6.54
CA ALA A 61 4.43 22.32 5.23
C ALA A 61 5.12 23.16 4.15
N LYS A 62 5.87 22.51 3.25
CA LYS A 62 6.43 23.17 2.07
C LYS A 62 5.48 22.96 0.90
N GLU A 63 4.91 24.05 0.42
CA GLU A 63 4.07 24.05 -0.78
C GLU A 63 4.93 24.22 -2.03
N VAL A 64 4.57 23.52 -3.11
CA VAL A 64 5.27 23.55 -4.40
C VAL A 64 4.24 23.76 -5.49
N SER A 65 4.54 24.61 -6.48
CA SER A 65 3.67 24.83 -7.62
C SER A 65 3.73 23.66 -8.62
N TYR A 66 2.70 23.49 -9.45
CA TYR A 66 2.69 22.43 -10.46
C TYR A 66 3.85 22.56 -11.46
N SER A 67 4.22 23.78 -11.84
CA SER A 67 5.36 24.04 -12.72
C SER A 67 6.68 23.63 -12.10
N ASP A 68 6.89 23.92 -10.82
CA ASP A 68 8.14 23.58 -10.13
C ASP A 68 8.27 22.05 -9.97
N ALA A 69 7.17 21.37 -9.65
CA ALA A 69 7.15 19.91 -9.56
C ALA A 69 7.46 19.25 -10.92
N ALA A 70 6.91 19.78 -12.02
CA ALA A 70 7.20 19.28 -13.35
C ALA A 70 8.68 19.47 -13.74
N ILE A 71 9.27 20.62 -13.42
CA ILE A 71 10.70 20.88 -13.64
C ILE A 71 11.56 19.89 -12.84
N GLN A 72 11.22 19.66 -11.57
CA GLN A 72 11.94 18.70 -10.72
C GLN A 72 11.88 17.27 -11.29
N LEU A 73 10.71 16.84 -11.76
CA LEU A 73 10.55 15.52 -12.37
C LEU A 73 11.32 15.39 -13.69
N PHE A 74 11.30 16.41 -14.54
CA PHE A 74 11.94 16.39 -15.85
C PHE A 74 13.47 16.33 -15.78
N TYR A 75 14.07 17.03 -14.81
CA TYR A 75 15.52 17.01 -14.61
C TYR A 75 16.01 15.89 -13.67
N SER A 76 15.10 15.05 -13.17
CA SER A 76 15.48 13.91 -12.34
C SER A 76 16.04 12.77 -13.19
N ARG A 77 17.06 12.07 -12.68
CA ARG A 77 17.61 10.88 -13.35
C ARG A 77 16.73 9.64 -13.14
N ALA A 78 16.10 9.55 -11.98
CA ALA A 78 15.23 8.45 -11.60
C ALA A 78 14.08 8.98 -10.74
N VAL A 79 12.88 8.47 -10.98
CA VAL A 79 11.65 8.85 -10.28
C VAL A 79 10.95 7.59 -9.79
N MET A 80 10.51 7.60 -8.54
CA MET A 80 9.78 6.49 -7.94
C MET A 80 8.38 6.94 -7.51
N PHE A 81 7.35 6.36 -8.12
CA PHE A 81 5.96 6.59 -7.75
C PHE A 81 5.56 5.65 -6.61
N VAL A 82 4.96 6.22 -5.55
CA VAL A 82 4.39 5.47 -4.42
C VAL A 82 2.86 5.59 -4.48
N PRO A 83 2.16 4.71 -5.21
CA PRO A 83 0.72 4.77 -5.30
C PRO A 83 0.06 4.37 -3.98
N GLY A 84 -1.09 4.96 -3.69
CA GLY A 84 -1.92 4.62 -2.53
C GLY A 84 -3.41 4.68 -2.87
N TYR A 85 -4.26 4.43 -1.87
CA TYR A 85 -5.72 4.40 -2.03
C TYR A 85 -6.29 5.66 -2.71
N GLY A 86 -5.73 6.84 -2.41
CA GLY A 86 -6.17 8.10 -3.02
C GLY A 86 -6.06 8.14 -4.54
N LEU A 87 -5.05 7.47 -5.12
CA LEU A 87 -4.90 7.37 -6.58
C LEU A 87 -6.03 6.55 -7.21
N ALA A 88 -6.46 5.47 -6.55
CA ALA A 88 -7.58 4.64 -6.98
C ALA A 88 -8.93 5.37 -6.83
N VAL A 89 -9.16 6.07 -5.73
CA VAL A 89 -10.40 6.86 -5.53
C VAL A 89 -10.52 7.96 -6.56
N ALA A 90 -9.42 8.65 -6.89
CA ALA A 90 -9.39 9.70 -7.89
C ALA A 90 -9.43 9.18 -9.34
N GLN A 91 -9.35 7.86 -9.54
CA GLN A 91 -9.25 7.24 -10.87
C GLN A 91 -8.08 7.78 -11.71
N ALA A 92 -6.97 8.12 -11.04
CA ALA A 92 -5.83 8.80 -11.65
C ALA A 92 -4.79 7.85 -12.28
N GLN A 93 -5.02 6.53 -12.27
CA GLN A 93 -4.07 5.54 -12.78
C GLN A 93 -3.66 5.75 -14.24
N LYS A 94 -4.60 6.21 -15.08
CA LYS A 94 -4.30 6.47 -16.52
C LYS A 94 -3.43 7.71 -16.68
N VAL A 95 -3.79 8.79 -16.00
CA VAL A 95 -3.03 10.05 -16.02
C VAL A 95 -1.62 9.84 -15.46
N CYS A 96 -1.49 9.05 -14.38
CA CYS A 96 -0.18 8.71 -13.83
C CYS A 96 0.68 7.91 -14.83
N LYS A 97 0.07 7.04 -15.64
CA LYS A 97 0.78 6.32 -16.71
C LYS A 97 1.19 7.24 -17.87
N GLU A 98 0.35 8.21 -18.24
CA GLU A 98 0.72 9.21 -19.25
C GLU A 98 1.94 10.04 -18.80
N VAL A 99 2.03 10.39 -17.51
CA VAL A 99 3.20 11.10 -16.96
C VAL A 99 4.44 10.20 -16.95
N ASP A 100 4.29 8.94 -16.56
CA ASP A 100 5.35 7.93 -16.63
C ASP A 100 5.93 7.81 -18.06
N ASP A 101 5.07 7.66 -19.07
CA ASP A 101 5.49 7.55 -20.47
C ASP A 101 6.25 8.80 -20.95
N ILE A 102 5.83 10.00 -20.52
CA ILE A 102 6.53 11.25 -20.83
C ILE A 102 7.92 11.28 -20.17
N LEU A 103 8.04 10.83 -18.92
CA LEU A 103 9.32 10.81 -18.21
C LEU A 103 10.29 9.78 -18.81
N GLU A 104 9.81 8.57 -19.12
CA GLU A 104 10.61 7.54 -19.78
C GLU A 104 11.09 7.99 -21.17
N ALA A 105 10.24 8.69 -21.95
CA ALA A 105 10.63 9.24 -23.25
C ALA A 105 11.78 10.26 -23.15
N ASN A 106 11.93 10.92 -22.00
CA ASN A 106 13.03 11.84 -21.71
C ASN A 106 14.25 11.16 -21.06
N GLY A 107 14.25 9.82 -20.98
CA GLY A 107 15.36 9.02 -20.46
C GLY A 107 15.43 8.93 -18.94
N VAL A 108 14.37 9.34 -18.23
CA VAL A 108 14.24 9.19 -16.78
C VAL A 108 13.89 7.75 -16.45
N GLN A 109 14.55 7.15 -15.45
CA GLN A 109 14.20 5.81 -14.96
C GLN A 109 13.00 5.90 -14.03
N VAL A 110 11.85 5.36 -14.44
CA VAL A 110 10.64 5.35 -13.62
C VAL A 110 10.48 3.99 -12.93
N SER A 111 10.03 4.00 -11.68
CA SER A 111 9.75 2.78 -10.90
C SER A 111 8.56 2.98 -9.97
N TYR A 112 7.89 1.88 -9.61
CA TYR A 112 6.75 1.90 -8.69
C TYR A 112 7.08 1.16 -7.40
N ALA A 113 6.90 1.83 -6.26
CA ALA A 113 7.03 1.23 -4.94
C ALA A 113 5.64 1.00 -4.33
N ILE A 114 5.19 -0.25 -4.36
CA ILE A 114 3.86 -0.66 -3.90
C ILE A 114 4.01 -1.17 -2.46
N HIS A 115 3.35 -0.51 -1.51
CA HIS A 115 3.28 -1.02 -0.14
C HIS A 115 2.43 -2.31 -0.12
N PRO A 116 2.79 -3.36 0.65
CA PRO A 116 2.04 -4.63 0.66
C PRO A 116 0.56 -4.51 1.07
N VAL A 117 0.22 -3.44 1.79
CA VAL A 117 -1.16 -3.07 2.18
C VAL A 117 -1.61 -1.74 1.55
N ALA A 118 -1.04 -1.36 0.40
CA ALA A 118 -1.55 -0.24 -0.39
C ALA A 118 -2.87 -0.62 -1.07
N GLY A 119 -3.96 0.00 -0.63
CA GLY A 119 -5.31 -0.23 -1.14
C GLY A 119 -6.19 -0.91 -0.12
#